data_AF-A0A9K3DRM1-F1
#
_entry.id   AF-A0A9K3DRM1-F1
#
_cell.length_a   1.000
_cell.length_b   1.000
_cell.length_c   1.000
_cell.angle_alpha   90.00
_cell.angle_beta   90.00
_cell.angle_gamma   90.00
#
_symmetry.space_group_name_H-M   'P 1'
#
loop_
_entity.id
_entity.type
_entity.pdbx_description
1 polymer ?
#
loop_
_entity_poly.entity_id
_entity_poly.type
_entity_poly.pdbx_seq_one_letter_code
_entity_poly.pdbx_strand_id
1 'polypeptide(L)' 'MPTLRKKVKNAIFFMTIWKIWIHRNEKIFKCKAVSVDNITKEIKEESFWWMAKRSRMVGISMENRGDFDGGLQF' A
#
# COMPACT_ATOMS: atom_id res chain seq x y z
N MET A 1 3.63 4.49 -22.70
CA MET A 1 3.27 3.60 -21.56
C MET A 1 3.69 4.24 -20.24
N PRO A 2 2.91 4.17 -19.15
CA PRO A 2 3.27 4.80 -17.88
C PRO A 2 4.54 4.18 -17.30
N THR A 3 5.44 5.03 -16.79
CA THR A 3 6.72 4.62 -16.16
C THR A 3 6.49 3.81 -14.89
N LEU A 4 7.47 2.98 -14.51
CA LEU A 4 7.41 2.15 -13.31
C LEU A 4 7.05 2.97 -12.05
N ARG A 5 7.69 4.13 -11.88
CA ARG A 5 7.41 5.06 -10.77
C ARG A 5 5.95 5.54 -10.76
N LYS A 6 5.35 5.81 -11.92
CA LYS A 6 3.94 6.23 -12.01
C LYS A 6 3.00 5.08 -11.64
N LYS A 7 3.31 3.85 -12.05
CA LYS A 7 2.53 2.65 -11.66
C LYS A 7 2.60 2.40 -10.16
N VAL A 8 3.78 2.52 -9.57
CA VAL A 8 4.00 2.39 -8.13
C VAL A 8 3.19 3.43 -7.34
N LYS A 9 3.30 4.72 -7.70
CA LYS A 9 2.55 5.79 -7.05
C LYS A 9 1.03 5.56 -7.14
N ASN A 10 0.54 5.16 -8.32
CA ASN A 10 -0.87 4.86 -8.50
C ASN A 10 -1.31 3.66 -7.63
N ALA A 11 -0.51 2.60 -7.58
CA ALA A 11 -0.81 1.42 -6.75
C ALA A 11 -0.91 1.79 -5.27
N ILE A 12 0.06 2.57 -4.75
CA ILE A 12 0.03 3.06 -3.37
C ILE A 12 -1.22 3.91 -3.15
N PHE A 13 -1.52 4.86 -4.05
CA PHE A 13 -2.69 5.73 -3.93
C PHE A 13 -4.01 4.96 -3.87
N PHE A 14 -4.22 4.01 -4.79
CA PHE A 14 -5.43 3.18 -4.78
C PHE A 14 -5.52 2.29 -3.54
N MET A 15 -4.40 1.71 -3.09
CA MET A 15 -4.36 0.91 -1.87
C MET A 15 -4.67 1.75 -0.63
N THR A 16 -4.17 2.98 -0.54
CA THR A 16 -4.49 3.91 0.54
C THR A 16 -5.98 4.22 0.60
N ILE A 17 -6.57 4.60 -0.53
CA ILE A 17 -8.02 4.90 -0.59
C ILE A 17 -8.84 3.67 -0.18
N TRP A 18 -8.50 2.49 -0.72
CA TRP A 18 -9.17 1.25 -0.40
C TRP A 18 -9.09 0.91 1.10
N LYS A 19 -7.91 1.08 1.70
CA LYS A 19 -7.68 0.82 3.13
C LYS A 19 -8.42 1.81 4.03
N ILE A 20 -8.43 3.09 3.69
CA ILE A 20 -9.23 4.07 4.43
C ILE A 20 -10.71 3.70 4.37
N TRP A 21 -11.21 3.31 3.19
CA TRP A 21 -12.61 2.93 3.01
C TRP A 21 -13.00 1.69 3.82
N ILE A 22 -12.19 0.62 3.79
CA ILE A 22 -12.50 -0.60 4.55
C ILE A 22 -12.46 -0.36 6.06
N HIS A 23 -11.46 0.38 6.57
CA HIS A 23 -11.34 0.68 7.99
C HIS A 23 -12.42 1.66 8.48
N ARG A 24 -12.85 2.62 7.64
CA ARG A 24 -14.03 3.43 7.91
C ARG A 24 -15.27 2.55 8.09
N ASN A 25 -15.49 1.58 7.19
CA ASN A 25 -16.62 0.67 7.28
C ASN A 25 -16.53 -0.23 8.51
N GLU A 26 -15.34 -0.72 8.86
CA GLU A 26 -15.13 -1.48 10.10
C GLU A 26 -15.47 -0.66 11.34
N LYS A 27 -15.07 0.62 11.37
CA LYS A 27 -15.41 1.53 12.47
C LYS A 27 -16.90 1.79 12.58
N ILE A 28 -17.57 2.08 11.46
CA ILE A 28 -18.99 2.47 11.43
C ILE A 28 -19.91 1.27 11.66
N PHE A 29 -19.67 0.15 10.97
CA PHE A 29 -20.59 -0.99 10.96
C PHE A 29 -20.23 -2.07 11.97
N LYS A 30 -19.00 -2.11 12.48
CA LYS A 30 -18.54 -3.14 13.43
C LYS A 30 -18.03 -2.57 14.76
N CYS A 31 -18.10 -1.25 14.97
CA CYS A 31 -17.57 -0.57 16.16
C CYS A 31 -16.14 -0.96 16.54
N LYS A 32 -15.30 -1.30 15.55
CA LYS A 32 -13.90 -1.64 15.80
C LYS A 32 -13.06 -0.40 16.04
N ALA A 33 -12.11 -0.51 16.96
CA ALA A 33 -11.04 0.48 17.10
C ALA A 33 -10.13 0.43 15.87
N VAL A 34 -9.81 1.60 15.33
CA VAL A 34 -8.97 1.76 14.14
C VAL A 34 -7.74 2.56 14.52
N SER A 35 -6.55 2.03 14.23
CA SER A 35 -5.27 2.71 14.42
C SER A 35 -4.71 3.13 13.07
N VAL A 36 -4.32 4.41 12.97
CA VAL A 36 -3.71 4.99 11.76
C VAL A 36 -2.36 4.32 11.45
N ASP A 37 -1.59 3.98 12.48
CA ASP A 37 -0.31 3.29 12.32
C ASP A 37 -0.51 1.90 11.71
N ASN A 38 -1.54 1.19 12.17
CA ASN A 38 -1.86 -0.14 11.64
C ASN A 38 -2.33 -0.05 10.18
N ILE A 39 -3.18 0.93 9.84
CA ILE A 39 -3.58 1.18 8.45
C ILE A 39 -2.36 1.47 7.56
N THR A 40 -1.44 2.31 8.04
CA THR A 40 -0.24 2.69 7.27
C THR A 40 0.64 1.47 7.03
N LYS A 41 0.83 0.61 8.03
CA LYS A 41 1.58 -0.63 7.90
C LYS A 41 0.94 -1.59 6.89
N GLU A 42 -0.37 -1.77 6.96
CA GLU A 42 -1.13 -2.59 6.00
C GLU A 42 -0.99 -2.07 4.57
N ILE A 43 -1.08 -0.75 4.35
CA ILE A 43 -0.90 -0.14 3.02
C ILE A 43 0.49 -0.45 2.48
N LYS A 44 1.54 -0.30 3.30
CA LYS A 44 2.93 -0.59 2.89
C LYS A 44 3.11 -2.06 2.52
N GLU A 45 2.68 -2.97 3.38
CA GLU A 45 2.82 -4.41 3.14
C GLU A 45 2.01 -4.89 1.93
N GLU A 46 0.74 -4.48 1.82
CA GLU A 46 -0.10 -4.95 0.73
C GLU A 46 0.25 -4.31 -0.61
N SER A 47 0.64 -3.03 -0.63
CA SER A 47 1.11 -2.40 -1.87
C SER A 47 2.39 -3.08 -2.36
N PHE A 48 3.35 -3.35 -1.47
CA PHE A 48 4.56 -4.09 -1.80
C PHE A 48 4.24 -5.47 -2.37
N TRP A 49 3.40 -6.27 -1.69
CA TRP A 49 3.03 -7.60 -2.18
C TRP A 49 2.25 -7.58 -3.48
N TRP A 50 1.34 -6.61 -3.66
CA TRP A 50 0.60 -6.44 -4.90
C TRP A 50 1.54 -6.15 -6.07
N MET A 51 2.57 -5.35 -5.85
CA MET A 51 3.56 -5.06 -6.87
C MET A 51 4.51 -6.22 -7.12
N ALA A 52 5.12 -6.78 -6.07
CA ALA A 52 6.09 -7.87 -6.19
C ALA A 52 5.49 -9.16 -6.78
N LYS A 53 4.28 -9.53 -6.37
CA LYS A 53 3.66 -10.81 -6.78
C LYS A 53 2.60 -10.68 -7.87
N ARG A 54 1.80 -9.61 -7.86
CA ARG A 54 0.57 -9.51 -8.67
C ARG A 54 0.74 -8.68 -9.95
N SER A 55 1.61 -7.69 -9.93
CA SER A 55 1.78 -6.78 -11.07
C SER A 55 2.77 -7.26 -12.14
N ARG A 56 3.46 -8.40 -11.91
CA ARG A 56 4.58 -8.90 -12.72
C ARG A 56 5.67 -7.84 -12.98
N MET A 57 5.82 -6.88 -12.06
CA MET A 57 6.84 -5.83 -12.18
C MET A 57 8.22 -6.42 -11.84
N VAL A 58 9.01 -6.65 -12.88
CA VAL A 58 10.41 -7.10 -12.79
C VAL A 58 11.23 -5.99 -12.11
N GLY A 59 11.91 -6.31 -11.00
CA GLY A 59 12.80 -5.40 -10.26
C GLY A 59 12.35 -5.01 -8.85
N ILE A 60 11.11 -5.34 -8.45
CA ILE A 60 10.65 -5.17 -7.06
C ILE A 60 10.80 -6.51 -6.35
N SER A 61 11.87 -6.63 -5.56
CA SER A 61 12.25 -7.81 -4.77
C SER A 61 12.28 -7.45 -3.28
N MET A 62 12.16 -8.46 -2.42
CA MET A 62 12.22 -8.30 -0.95
C MET A 62 13.54 -7.68 -0.49
N GLU A 63 14.61 -7.82 -1.26
CA GLU A 63 15.92 -7.20 -1.03
C GLU A 63 15.91 -5.66 -1.24
N ASN A 64 15.01 -5.14 -2.09
CA ASN A 64 14.86 -3.70 -2.37
C ASN A 64 13.75 -3.04 -1.54
N ARG A 65 13.24 -3.72 -0.50
CA ARG A 65 12.15 -3.23 0.35
C ARG A 65 12.47 -1.92 1.06
N GLY A 66 13.73 -1.72 1.48
CA GLY A 66 14.17 -0.48 2.14
C GLY A 66 14.04 0.76 1.26
N ASP A 67 14.24 0.62 -0.05
CA ASP A 67 14.12 1.70 -1.04
C ASP A 67 12.64 2.07 -1.28
N PHE A 68 11.75 1.09 -1.10
CA PHE A 68 10.30 1.29 -1.13
C PHE A 68 9.80 2.08 0.09
N ASP A 69 10.34 1.77 1.28
CA ASP A 69 10.04 2.49 2.52
C ASP A 69 10.60 3.93 2.48
N GLY A 70 11.78 4.14 1.90
CA GLY A 70 12.38 5.47 1.71
C GLY A 70 11.61 6.40 0.76
N GLY A 71 10.81 5.86 -0.17
CA GLY A 71 9.94 6.62 -1.06
C GLY A 71 8.58 7.01 -0.45
N LEU A 72 8.30 6.54 0.76
CA LEU A 72 7.05 6.70 1.51
C LEU A 72 7.26 7.61 2.74
N GLN A 73 8.06 8.66 2.59
CA GLN A 73 8.14 9.75 3.56
C GLN A 73 6.90 10.63 3.40
N PHE A 74 5.91 10.38 4.25
CA PHE A 74 4.88 11.35 4.63
C PHE A 74 5.26 11.95 5.98
#